data_AF-A0A497PU46-F1
#
_entry.id   AF-A0A497PU46-F1
#
_cell.length_a   1.000
_cell.length_b   1.000
_cell.length_c   1.000
_cell.angle_alpha   90.00
_cell.angle_beta   90.00
_cell.angle_gamma   90.00
#
_symmetry.space_group_name_H-M   'P 1'
#
loop_
_entity.id
_entity.type
_entity.pdbx_description
1 polymer ?
#
loop_
_entity_poly.entity_id
_entity_poly.type
_entity_poly.pdbx_seq_one_letter_code
_entity_poly.pdbx_strand_id
1 'polypeptide(L)' 'MVTLKIEIETVIYDEGEADEETIKEIQCSLINATTKPVIYEYSLDADDYPTNESVQTFVTDDLTLRGITWDTVEVVVI' A
#
# COMPACT_ATOMS: atom_id res chain seq x y z
N MET A 1 -2.51 -14.73 -14.96
CA MET A 1 -3.17 -14.20 -13.77
C MET A 1 -2.18 -13.31 -13.06
N VAL A 2 -2.52 -12.05 -12.83
CA VAL A 2 -1.72 -11.04 -12.16
C VAL A 2 -2.38 -10.74 -10.82
N THR A 3 -1.64 -10.89 -9.72
CA THR A 3 -2.11 -10.54 -8.38
C THR A 3 -1.45 -9.25 -7.94
N LEU A 4 -2.26 -8.28 -7.50
CA LEU A 4 -1.76 -7.12 -6.76
C LEU A 4 -1.73 -7.48 -5.27
N LYS A 5 -0.53 -7.66 -4.72
CA LYS A 5 -0.31 -7.88 -3.29
C LYS A 5 0.01 -6.53 -2.63
N ILE A 6 -0.80 -6.10 -1.68
CA ILE A 6 -0.65 -4.85 -0.92
C ILE A 6 -0.26 -5.22 0.51
N GLU A 7 0.98 -4.93 0.87
CA GLU A 7 1.55 -5.13 2.20
C GLU A 7 1.50 -3.81 2.95
N ILE A 8 0.89 -3.79 4.14
CA ILE A 8 0.71 -2.58 4.95
C ILE A 8 1.41 -2.78 6.28
N GLU A 9 2.40 -1.94 6.56
CA GLU A 9 3.10 -1.82 7.83
C GLU A 9 2.74 -0.48 8.47
N THR A 10 2.45 -0.47 9.77
CA THR A 10 2.16 0.78 10.51
C THR A 10 3.33 1.12 11.42
N VAL A 11 3.95 2.28 11.17
CA VAL A 11 5.12 2.77 11.90
C VAL A 11 4.72 4.04 12.65
N ILE A 12 5.07 4.11 13.93
CA ILE A 12 4.88 5.30 14.77
C ILE A 12 6.23 5.98 14.90
N TYR A 13 6.35 7.19 14.37
CA TYR A 13 7.54 8.02 14.51
C TYR A 13 7.35 8.94 15.72
N ASP A 14 8.19 8.74 16.73
CA ASP A 14 8.28 9.65 17.88
C ASP A 14 9.26 10.79 17.52
N GLU A 15 8.74 11.84 16.86
CA GLU A 15 9.49 13.07 16.66
C GLU A 15 9.51 13.86 17.98
N GLY A 16 10.48 13.52 18.82
CA GLY A 16 10.67 14.07 20.17
C GLY A 16 10.28 15.56 20.30
N GLU A 17 9.22 15.78 21.08
CA GLU A 17 8.61 17.04 21.52
C GLU A 17 7.47 17.67 20.68
N ALA A 18 7.16 17.23 19.47
CA ALA A 18 6.01 17.78 18.72
C ALA A 18 5.36 16.75 17.79
N ASP A 19 4.26 16.17 18.26
CA ASP A 19 3.31 15.30 17.57
C ASP A 19 3.88 13.95 17.07
N GLU A 20 3.39 12.85 17.68
CA GLU A 20 3.62 11.48 17.21
C GLU A 20 3.00 11.32 15.81
N GLU A 21 3.81 11.07 14.78
CA GLU A 21 3.32 10.83 13.44
C GLU A 21 3.13 9.32 13.22
N THR A 22 1.91 8.90 12.90
CA THR A 22 1.63 7.50 12.57
C THR A 22 1.53 7.35 11.06
N ILE A 23 2.49 6.66 10.45
CA ILE A 23 2.54 6.45 9.00
C ILE A 23 2.27 4.99 8.67
N LYS A 24 1.52 4.77 7.59
CA LYS A 24 1.36 3.48 6.93
C LYS A 24 2.34 3.39 5.77
N GLU A 25 3.37 2.59 5.96
CA GLU A 25 4.30 2.20 4.89
C GLU A 25 3.68 1.04 4.12
N ILE A 26 3.54 1.22 2.81
CA ILE A 26 2.79 0.28 1.96
C ILE A 26 3.66 -0.16 0.81
N GLN A 27 3.84 -1.47 0.69
CA GLN A 27 4.53 -2.09 -0.43
C GLN A 27 3.53 -2.86 -1.28
N CYS A 28 3.42 -2.47 -2.55
CA CYS A 28 2.53 -3.09 -3.51
C CYS A 28 3.34 -3.84 -4.55
N SER A 29 3.09 -5.13 -4.73
CA SER A 29 3.76 -5.94 -5.74
C SER A 29 2.76 -6.55 -6.74
N LEU A 30 2.99 -6.29 -8.03
CA LEU A 30 2.30 -6.98 -9.12
C LEU A 30 3.03 -8.28 -9.41
N ILE A 31 2.47 -9.38 -8.91
CA ILE A 31 3.03 -10.71 -9.05
C ILE A 31 2.40 -11.36 -10.27
N ASN A 32 3.24 -11.71 -11.24
CA ASN A 32 2.86 -12.51 -12.40
C ASN A 32 3.88 -13.63 -12.58
N ALA A 33 3.41 -14.86 -12.84
CA ALA A 33 4.24 -16.06 -12.95
C ALA A 33 5.36 -15.97 -14.00
N THR A 34 5.22 -15.07 -14.98
CA THR A 34 6.15 -14.95 -16.13
C THR A 34 7.10 -13.77 -16.05
N THR A 35 6.92 -12.83 -15.12
CA THR A 35 7.72 -11.59 -15.06
C THR A 35 8.22 -11.33 -13.66
N LYS A 36 9.32 -10.58 -13.56
CA LYS A 36 9.75 -10.06 -12.26
C LYS A 36 8.61 -9.21 -11.66
N PRO A 37 8.37 -9.32 -10.34
CA PRO A 37 7.35 -8.50 -9.69
C PRO A 37 7.69 -7.02 -9.87
N VAL A 38 6.69 -6.23 -10.20
CA VAL A 38 6.81 -4.76 -10.22
C VAL A 38 6.39 -4.25 -8.86
N ILE A 39 7.25 -3.47 -8.21
CA ILE A 39 7.05 -2.98 -6.85
C ILE A 39 6.70 -1.49 -6.90
N TYR A 40 5.72 -1.09 -6.11
CA TYR A 40 5.33 0.30 -5.85
C TYR A 40 5.30 0.52 -4.34
N GLU A 41 5.79 1.68 -3.90
CA GLU A 41 5.88 2.03 -2.49
C GLU A 41 5.06 3.29 -2.24
N TYR A 42 4.35 3.32 -1.12
CA TYR A 42 3.56 4.46 -0.67
C TYR A 42 3.79 4.68 0.82
N SER A 43 3.75 5.95 1.23
CA SER A 43 3.74 6.36 2.63
C SER A 43 2.49 7.21 2.82
N LEU A 44 1.56 6.72 3.63
CA LEU A 44 0.27 7.39 3.88
C LEU A 44 0.13 7.72 5.36
N ASP A 45 -0.37 8.90 5.66
CA ASP A 45 -0.73 9.26 7.03
C ASP A 45 -1.87 8.35 7.53
N ALA A 46 -1.70 7.75 8.71
CA ALA A 46 -2.70 6.87 9.29
C ALA A 46 -3.96 7.62 9.71
N ASP A 47 -3.90 8.92 9.98
CA ASP A 47 -5.08 9.73 10.30
C ASP A 47 -5.96 9.96 9.06
N ASP A 48 -5.34 10.20 7.89
CA ASP A 48 -6.05 10.32 6.63
C ASP A 48 -6.53 8.96 6.08
N TYR A 49 -5.79 7.89 6.37
CA TYR A 49 -6.07 6.52 5.92
C TYR A 49 -6.21 5.55 7.09
N PRO A 50 -7.23 5.69 7.96
CA PRO A 50 -7.33 4.97 9.22
C PRO A 50 -7.54 3.46 9.04
N THR A 51 -8.10 3.02 7.91
CA THR A 51 -8.43 1.60 7.69
C THR A 51 -7.57 0.99 6.57
N ASN A 52 -7.45 -0.34 6.57
CA ASN A 52 -6.77 -1.04 5.48
C ASN A 52 -7.58 -1.00 4.18
N GLU A 53 -8.91 -0.86 4.29
CA GLU A 53 -9.79 -0.66 3.14
C GLU A 53 -9.53 0.70 2.48
N SER A 54 -9.37 1.79 3.24
CA SER A 54 -9.04 3.10 2.67
C SER A 54 -7.68 3.11 1.97
N VAL A 55 -6.69 2.42 2.56
CA VAL A 55 -5.37 2.21 1.93
C VAL A 55 -5.50 1.40 0.64
N GLN A 56 -6.22 0.28 0.69
CA GLN A 56 -6.46 -0.56 -0.47
C GLN A 56 -7.11 0.25 -1.60
N THR A 57 -8.19 0.98 -1.32
CA THR A 57 -8.88 1.82 -2.31
C THR A 57 -7.94 2.84 -2.93
N PHE A 58 -7.17 3.57 -2.12
CA PHE A 58 -6.20 4.55 -2.62
C PHE A 58 -5.20 3.93 -3.58
N VAL A 59 -4.56 2.83 -3.18
CA VAL A 59 -3.57 2.12 -4.00
C VAL A 59 -4.20 1.64 -5.29
N THR A 60 -5.38 1.01 -5.21
CA THR A 60 -6.05 0.49 -6.40
C THR A 60 -6.47 1.59 -7.36
N ASP A 61 -6.91 2.74 -6.85
CA ASP A 61 -7.32 3.87 -7.69
C ASP A 61 -6.10 4.51 -8.37
N ASP A 62 -5.01 4.77 -7.64
CA ASP A 62 -3.78 5.34 -8.20
C ASP A 62 -3.17 4.43 -9.27
N LEU A 63 -3.07 3.12 -9.02
CA LEU A 63 -2.55 2.17 -10.01
C LEU A 63 -3.46 2.06 -11.24
N THR A 64 -4.79 2.06 -11.05
CA THR A 64 -5.74 2.05 -12.17
C THR A 64 -5.63 3.33 -13.01
N LEU A 65 -5.46 4.49 -12.38
CA LEU A 65 -5.23 5.78 -13.06
C LEU A 65 -3.93 5.78 -13.86
N ARG A 66 -2.91 5.03 -13.40
CA ARG A 66 -1.65 4.80 -14.13
C ARG A 66 -1.78 3.77 -15.25
N GLY A 67 -2.96 3.20 -15.47
CA GLY A 67 -3.22 2.20 -16.52
C GLY A 67 -2.77 0.79 -16.17
N ILE A 68 -2.55 0.51 -14.88
CA ILE A 68 -2.14 -0.79 -14.37
C ILE A 68 -3.38 -1.62 -14.05
N THR A 69 -3.36 -2.90 -14.42
CA THR A 69 -4.48 -3.82 -14.21
C THR A 69 -4.01 -5.12 -13.56
N TRP A 70 -4.86 -5.71 -12.73
CA TRP A 70 -4.65 -7.01 -12.09
C TRP A 70 -5.96 -7.82 -12.10
N ASP A 71 -5.86 -9.12 -11.87
CA ASP A 71 -7.01 -10.03 -11.79
C ASP A 71 -7.56 -10.14 -10.36
N THR A 72 -6.66 -10.11 -9.36
CA THR A 72 -7.02 -10.26 -7.94
C THR A 72 -6.20 -9.34 -7.05
N VAL A 73 -6.79 -8.89 -5.94
CA VAL A 73 -6.12 -8.11 -4.91
C VAL A 73 -5.97 -8.97 -3.65
N GLU A 74 -4.79 -8.93 -3.05
CA GLU A 74 -4.48 -9.54 -1.76
C GLU A 74 -3.94 -8.45 -0.83
N VAL A 75 -4.57 -8.27 0.33
CA VAL A 75 -4.11 -7.31 1.35
C VAL A 75 -3.52 -8.08 2.52
N VAL A 76 -2.28 -7.76 2.86
CA VAL A 76 -1.52 -8.37 3.95
C VAL A 76 -1.13 -7.27 4.94
N VAL A 77 -1.45 -7.48 6.21
CA VAL A 77 -1.04 -6.58 7.30
C VAL A 77 0.15 -7.22 8.00
N ILE A 78 1.21 -6.46 8.19
CA ILE A 78 2.47 -6.90 8.79
C ILE A 78 2.60 -6.33 10.20
#